data_AF-A0A3B8Z0N2-F1
#
_entry.id   AF-A0A3B8Z0N2-F1
#
_cell.length_a   1.000
_cell.length_b   1.000
_cell.length_c   1.000
_cell.angle_alpha   90.00
_cell.angle_beta   90.00
_cell.angle_gamma   90.00
#
_symmetry.space_group_name_H-M   'P 1'
#
loop_
_entity.id
_entity.type
_entity.pdbx_description
1 polymer ?
#
loop_
_entity_poly.entity_id
_entity_poly.type
_entity_poly.pdbx_seq_one_letter_code
_entity_poly.pdbx_strand_id
1 'polypeptide(L)'
;TFMPALIALSFRETQLFAGIVLFSLLLAIGMIVRAYLEQLHLLLVPRLAVVVTVVVLIMAGVSVLSHRLDLESGLSVALFPMVIVTMTIERMSIAWEERGAWPAILVAAGSLFTAALVYLVMANALLTHLVFTFPGLLLVIMALMLLAGSYRGYRLNELLRFRAIADPRP
;
A
#
# COMPACT_ATOMS: atom_id res chain seq x y z
N THR A 1 -9.17 -17.28 -6.49
CA THR A 1 -8.00 -16.41 -6.23
C THR A 1 -6.74 -17.05 -6.76
N PHE A 2 -5.89 -16.27 -7.45
CA PHE A 2 -4.62 -16.72 -8.05
C PHE A 2 -3.43 -16.70 -7.06
N MET A 3 -3.70 -16.34 -5.81
CA MET A 3 -2.71 -16.11 -4.76
C MET A 3 -1.71 -17.27 -4.57
N PRO A 4 -2.09 -18.58 -4.55
CA PRO A 4 -1.11 -19.66 -4.39
C PRO A 4 -0.09 -19.75 -5.53
N ALA A 5 -0.52 -19.46 -6.77
CA ALA A 5 0.39 -19.46 -7.93
C ALA A 5 1.42 -18.32 -7.85
N LEU A 6 1.03 -17.16 -7.32
CA LEU A 6 1.93 -16.02 -7.14
C LEU A 6 2.94 -16.24 -6.02
N ILE A 7 2.53 -16.94 -4.95
CA ILE A 7 3.42 -17.37 -3.87
C ILE A 7 4.43 -18.40 -4.38
N ALA A 8 4.00 -19.35 -5.22
CA ALA A 8 4.90 -20.31 -5.85
C ALA A 8 5.93 -19.62 -6.76
N LEU A 9 5.52 -18.58 -7.49
CA LEU A 9 6.41 -17.80 -8.34
C LEU A 9 7.46 -17.03 -7.54
N SER A 10 7.11 -16.46 -6.38
CA SER A 10 8.10 -15.77 -5.54
C SER A 10 9.15 -16.74 -4.97
N PHE A 11 8.78 -17.98 -4.61
CA PHE A 11 9.73 -19.00 -4.14
C PHE A 11 10.72 -19.47 -5.20
N ARG A 12 10.37 -19.33 -6.50
CA ARG A 12 11.25 -19.70 -7.60
C ARG A 12 12.54 -18.88 -7.63
N GLU A 13 12.47 -17.60 -7.28
CA GLU A 13 13.63 -16.68 -7.36
C GLU A 13 14.45 -16.65 -6.07
N THR A 14 13.82 -16.83 -4.90
CA THR A 14 14.49 -16.69 -3.59
C THR A 14 15.07 -18.01 -3.05
N GLN A 15 14.98 -19.11 -3.81
CA GLN A 15 15.13 -20.50 -3.34
C GLN A 15 14.02 -20.89 -2.35
N LEU A 16 13.58 -22.15 -2.42
CA LEU A 16 12.39 -22.63 -1.72
C LEU A 16 12.45 -22.36 -0.19
N PHE A 17 13.57 -22.68 0.45
CA PHE A 17 13.69 -22.56 1.90
C PHE A 17 13.73 -21.10 2.37
N ALA A 18 14.61 -20.28 1.78
CA ALA A 18 14.71 -18.86 2.15
C ALA A 18 13.45 -18.07 1.76
N GLY A 19 12.83 -18.41 0.62
CA GLY A 19 11.56 -17.83 0.18
C GLY A 19 10.41 -18.11 1.15
N ILE A 20 10.26 -19.36 1.62
CA ILE A 20 9.23 -19.72 2.60
C ILE A 20 9.42 -18.95 3.91
N VAL A 21 10.67 -18.88 4.42
CA VAL A 21 10.95 -18.18 5.68
C VAL A 21 10.67 -16.68 5.55
N LEU A 22 11.19 -16.02 4.51
CA LEU A 22 10.98 -14.59 4.28
C LEU A 22 9.51 -14.25 4.06
N PHE A 23 8.81 -15.04 3.24
CA PHE A 23 7.39 -14.83 2.97
C PHE A 23 6.53 -15.00 4.23
N SER A 24 6.78 -16.07 5.01
CA SER A 24 6.05 -16.31 6.25
C SER A 24 6.30 -15.20 7.28
N LEU A 25 7.54 -14.71 7.37
CA LEU A 25 7.90 -13.59 8.25
C LEU A 25 7.18 -12.30 7.84
N LEU A 26 7.21 -11.95 6.54
CA LEU A 26 6.55 -10.77 6.02
C LEU A 26 5.03 -10.83 6.20
N LEU A 27 4.42 -11.99 5.93
CA LEU A 27 2.99 -12.21 6.17
C LEU A 27 2.63 -12.09 7.65
N ALA A 28 3.41 -12.71 8.54
CA ALA A 28 3.17 -12.66 9.98
C ALA A 28 3.23 -11.21 10.50
N ILE A 29 4.28 -10.48 10.14
CA ILE A 29 4.43 -9.07 10.55
C ILE A 29 3.30 -8.21 9.95
N GLY A 30 3.00 -8.36 8.66
CA GLY A 30 1.91 -7.62 8.01
C GLY A 30 0.55 -7.87 8.65
N MET A 31 0.27 -9.12 9.04
CA MET A 31 -0.95 -9.49 9.75
C MET A 31 -1.00 -8.93 11.17
N ILE A 32 0.12 -8.95 11.91
CA ILE A 32 0.22 -8.33 13.24
C ILE A 32 -0.04 -6.83 13.16
N VAL A 33 0.61 -6.13 12.22
CA VAL A 33 0.42 -4.69 12.01
C VAL A 33 -1.04 -4.41 11.64
N ARG A 34 -1.63 -5.20 10.74
CA ARG A 34 -3.04 -5.06 10.38
C ARG A 34 -3.96 -5.22 11.59
N ALA A 35 -3.73 -6.24 12.41
CA ALA A 35 -4.52 -6.50 13.62
C ALA A 35 -4.37 -5.36 14.64
N TYR A 36 -3.18 -4.79 14.79
CA TYR A 36 -2.95 -3.63 15.65
C TYR A 36 -3.70 -2.38 15.14
N LEU A 37 -3.61 -2.09 13.84
CA LEU A 37 -4.28 -0.92 13.24
C LEU A 37 -5.81 -1.04 13.22
N GLU A 38 -6.34 -2.26 13.23
CA GLU A 38 -7.78 -2.50 13.31
C GLU A 38 -8.38 -1.99 14.63
N GLN A 39 -7.61 -2.05 15.72
CA GLN A 39 -8.03 -1.51 17.03
C GLN A 39 -8.14 0.03 17.03
N LEU A 40 -7.45 0.72 16.11
CA LEU A 40 -7.45 2.19 16.03
C LEU A 40 -8.70 2.76 15.30
N HIS A 41 -9.62 1.91 14.84
CA HIS A 41 -10.81 2.29 14.04
C HIS A 41 -10.48 3.19 12.84
N LEU A 42 -9.35 2.91 12.16
CA LEU A 42 -8.89 3.67 10.99
C LEU A 42 -9.73 3.36 9.74
N LEU A 43 -9.85 4.33 8.83
CA LEU A 43 -10.40 4.10 7.49
C LEU A 43 -9.60 3.00 6.74
N LEU A 44 -10.26 2.30 5.81
CA LEU A 44 -9.67 1.17 5.08
C LEU A 44 -8.44 1.58 4.24
N VAL A 45 -8.48 2.77 3.62
CA VAL A 45 -7.42 3.27 2.74
C VAL A 45 -6.10 3.58 3.50
N PRO A 46 -6.11 4.40 4.57
CA PRO A 46 -4.92 4.64 5.42
C PRO A 46 -4.34 3.36 6.02
N ARG A 47 -5.20 2.41 6.41
CA ARG A 47 -4.77 1.13 7.00
C ARG A 47 -3.88 0.34 6.03
N LEU A 48 -4.31 0.21 4.77
CA LEU A 48 -3.53 -0.50 3.75
C LEU A 48 -2.23 0.25 3.44
N ALA A 49 -2.26 1.58 3.38
CA ALA A 49 -1.08 2.38 3.12
C ALA A 49 0.01 2.17 4.19
N VAL A 50 -0.35 2.17 5.47
CA VAL A 50 0.59 1.92 6.59
C VAL A 50 1.17 0.52 6.52
N VAL A 51 0.36 -0.51 6.23
CA VAL A 51 0.86 -1.89 6.07
C VAL A 51 1.90 -1.95 4.95
N VAL A 52 1.64 -1.34 3.80
CA VAL A 52 2.60 -1.28 2.69
C VAL A 52 3.89 -0.54 3.10
N THR A 53 3.78 0.60 3.79
CA THR A 53 4.96 1.34 4.27
C THR A 53 5.82 0.51 5.23
N VAL A 54 5.21 -0.25 6.14
CA VAL A 54 5.95 -1.14 7.04
C VAL A 54 6.66 -2.24 6.25
N VAL A 55 6.00 -2.86 5.27
CA VAL A 55 6.65 -3.86 4.40
C VAL A 55 7.83 -3.27 3.66
N VAL A 56 7.70 -2.06 3.10
CA VAL A 56 8.79 -1.35 2.42
C VAL A 56 9.95 -1.07 3.37
N LEU A 57 9.69 -0.64 4.60
CA LEU A 57 10.73 -0.42 5.61
C LEU A 57 11.49 -1.71 5.97
N ILE A 58 10.78 -2.84 6.09
CA ILE A 58 11.40 -4.14 6.33
C ILE A 58 12.26 -4.54 5.14
N MET A 59 11.75 -4.38 3.92
CA MET A 59 12.54 -4.68 2.71
C MET A 59 13.78 -3.79 2.59
N ALA A 60 13.69 -2.51 2.94
CA ALA A 60 14.83 -1.61 2.99
C ALA A 60 15.86 -2.07 4.04
N GLY A 61 15.42 -2.46 5.24
CA GLY A 61 16.30 -3.00 6.28
C GLY A 61 16.99 -4.30 5.87
N VAL A 62 16.25 -5.23 5.27
CA VAL A 62 16.79 -6.47 4.70
C VAL A 62 17.78 -6.16 3.58
N SER A 63 17.47 -5.21 2.69
CA SER A 63 18.36 -4.80 1.59
C SER A 63 19.68 -4.23 2.09
N VAL A 64 19.68 -3.39 3.13
CA VAL A 64 20.91 -2.88 3.76
C VAL A 64 21.72 -4.01 4.38
N LEU A 65 21.07 -4.96 5.06
CA LEU A 65 21.74 -6.11 5.67
C LEU A 65 22.33 -7.05 4.59
N SER A 66 21.59 -7.32 3.52
CA SER A 66 22.03 -8.14 2.39
C SER A 66 23.17 -7.50 1.61
N HIS A 67 23.17 -6.17 1.45
CA HIS A 67 24.26 -5.46 0.79
C HIS A 67 25.58 -5.55 1.58
N ARG A 68 25.50 -5.62 2.92
CA ARG A 68 26.68 -5.88 3.78
C ARG A 68 27.18 -7.33 3.69
N LEU A 69 26.40 -8.24 3.11
CA LEU A 69 26.67 -9.67 3.00
C LEU A 69 26.99 -10.12 1.55
N ASP A 70 27.20 -9.18 0.61
CA ASP A 70 27.50 -9.43 -0.82
C ASP A 70 26.51 -10.38 -1.53
N LEU A 71 25.26 -10.41 -1.07
CA LEU A 71 24.20 -11.18 -1.72
C LEU A 71 23.55 -10.34 -2.84
N GLU A 72 23.84 -10.68 -4.10
CA GLU A 72 23.24 -10.07 -5.30
C GLU A 72 21.71 -10.29 -5.31
N SER A 73 20.99 -9.38 -4.67
CA SER A 73 19.53 -9.47 -4.46
C SER A 73 18.73 -8.81 -5.60
N GLY A 74 19.29 -8.73 -6.82
CA GLY A 74 18.73 -7.96 -7.93
C GLY A 74 17.59 -8.66 -8.69
N LEU A 75 17.53 -9.99 -8.64
CA LEU A 75 16.57 -10.80 -9.44
C LEU A 75 15.13 -10.74 -8.90
N SER A 76 14.95 -10.57 -7.58
CA SER A 76 13.61 -10.55 -6.97
C SER A 76 12.74 -9.35 -7.37
N VAL A 77 13.33 -8.25 -7.86
CA VAL A 77 12.59 -7.02 -8.18
C VAL A 77 11.73 -7.18 -9.45
N ALA A 78 12.11 -8.07 -10.37
CA ALA A 78 11.42 -8.27 -11.64
C ALA A 78 10.06 -8.99 -11.52
N LEU A 79 9.80 -9.70 -10.42
CA LEU A 79 8.53 -10.42 -10.22
C LEU A 79 7.41 -9.54 -9.66
N PHE A 80 7.73 -8.43 -9.00
CA PHE A 80 6.72 -7.53 -8.44
C PHE A 80 5.73 -7.03 -9.50
N PRO A 81 6.17 -6.54 -10.68
CA PRO A 81 5.26 -6.16 -11.76
C PRO A 81 4.31 -7.28 -12.17
N MET A 82 4.78 -8.53 -12.25
CA MET A 82 3.94 -9.67 -12.61
C MET A 82 2.86 -9.95 -11.55
N VAL A 83 3.23 -9.93 -10.26
CA VAL A 83 2.29 -10.09 -9.14
C VAL A 83 1.25 -8.98 -9.10
N ILE A 84 1.66 -7.73 -9.35
CA ILE A 84 0.76 -6.58 -9.37
C ILE A 84 -0.24 -6.70 -10.54
N VAL A 85 0.22 -7.03 -11.74
CA VAL A 85 -0.63 -7.16 -12.93
C VAL A 85 -1.64 -8.30 -12.75
N THR A 86 -1.20 -9.48 -12.30
CA THR A 86 -2.08 -10.64 -12.09
C THR A 86 -3.14 -10.36 -11.02
N MET A 87 -2.78 -9.75 -9.89
CA MET A 87 -3.74 -9.34 -8.85
C MET A 87 -4.72 -8.27 -9.36
N THR A 88 -4.24 -7.36 -10.21
CA THR A 88 -5.10 -6.34 -10.83
C THR A 88 -6.09 -6.99 -11.79
N ILE A 89 -5.64 -7.95 -12.61
CA ILE A 89 -6.51 -8.72 -13.52
C ILE A 89 -7.56 -9.49 -12.71
N GLU A 90 -7.17 -10.16 -11.63
CA GLU A 90 -8.11 -10.91 -10.78
C GLU A 90 -9.21 -10.00 -10.22
N ARG A 91 -8.82 -8.88 -9.58
CA ARG A 91 -9.78 -7.92 -9.01
C ARG A 91 -10.66 -7.29 -10.07
N MET A 92 -10.11 -7.03 -11.25
CA MET A 92 -10.84 -6.45 -12.37
C MET A 92 -11.84 -7.45 -12.98
N SER A 93 -11.47 -8.72 -13.11
CA SER A 93 -12.36 -9.79 -13.57
C SER A 93 -13.56 -9.93 -12.64
N ILE A 94 -13.32 -9.98 -11.33
CA ILE A 94 -14.39 -10.03 -10.33
C ILE A 94 -15.28 -8.78 -10.42
N ALA A 95 -14.69 -7.58 -10.54
CA ALA A 95 -15.46 -6.35 -10.68
C ALA A 95 -16.30 -6.31 -11.98
N TRP A 96 -15.78 -6.87 -13.07
CA TRP A 96 -16.50 -7.01 -14.34
C TRP A 96 -17.68 -7.97 -14.21
N GLU A 97 -17.48 -9.11 -13.55
CA GLU A 97 -18.53 -10.10 -13.28
C GLU A 97 -19.61 -9.55 -12.33
N GLU A 98 -19.23 -8.84 -11.27
CA GLU A 98 -20.16 -8.33 -10.24
C GLU A 98 -20.92 -7.06 -10.66
N ARG A 99 -20.28 -6.14 -11.40
CA ARG A 99 -20.81 -4.79 -11.67
C ARG A 99 -21.05 -4.51 -13.14
N GLY A 100 -20.73 -5.47 -14.02
CA GLY A 100 -20.80 -5.32 -15.46
C GLY A 100 -19.59 -4.63 -16.08
N ALA A 101 -19.49 -4.70 -17.40
CA ALA A 101 -18.33 -4.26 -18.16
C ALA A 101 -18.05 -2.75 -18.03
N TRP A 102 -19.09 -1.92 -18.13
CA TRP A 102 -18.90 -0.46 -18.20
C TRP A 102 -18.35 0.16 -16.90
N PRO A 103 -18.91 -0.14 -15.71
CA PRO A 103 -18.33 0.36 -14.46
C PRO A 103 -16.91 -0.17 -14.20
N ALA A 104 -16.64 -1.42 -14.57
CA ALA A 104 -15.31 -2.01 -14.42
C ALA A 104 -14.28 -1.26 -15.27
N ILE A 105 -14.55 -1.05 -16.57
CA ILE A 105 -13.66 -0.32 -17.49
C ILE A 105 -13.37 1.10 -16.98
N LEU A 106 -14.39 1.81 -16.48
CA LEU A 106 -14.20 3.16 -15.95
C LEU A 106 -13.25 3.17 -14.74
N VAL A 107 -13.39 2.19 -13.83
CA VAL A 107 -12.48 2.01 -12.68
C VAL A 107 -11.07 1.68 -13.14
N ALA A 108 -10.90 0.78 -14.11
CA ALA A 108 -9.59 0.49 -14.67
C ALA A 108 -8.93 1.72 -15.31
N ALA A 109 -9.67 2.48 -16.11
CA ALA A 109 -9.17 3.71 -16.71
C ALA A 109 -8.76 4.75 -15.65
N GLY A 110 -9.59 4.94 -14.61
CA GLY A 110 -9.26 5.81 -13.48
C GLY A 110 -8.01 5.35 -12.72
N SER A 111 -7.84 4.05 -12.52
CA SER A 111 -6.65 3.47 -11.88
C SER A 111 -5.39 3.67 -12.73
N LEU A 112 -5.48 3.51 -14.06
CA LEU A 112 -4.38 3.71 -14.99
C LEU A 112 -3.97 5.19 -15.05
N PHE A 113 -4.94 6.09 -15.09
CA PHE A 113 -4.70 7.53 -15.03
C PHE A 113 -4.01 7.93 -13.72
N THR A 114 -4.51 7.42 -12.59
CA THR A 114 -3.89 7.64 -11.27
C THR A 114 -2.46 7.09 -11.23
N ALA A 115 -2.24 5.90 -11.78
CA ALA A 115 -0.90 5.30 -11.86
C ALA A 115 0.07 6.14 -12.70
N ALA A 116 -0.39 6.70 -13.83
CA ALA A 116 0.41 7.60 -14.66
C ALA A 116 0.80 8.89 -13.91
N LEU A 117 -0.13 9.48 -13.15
CA LEU A 117 0.17 10.65 -12.31
C LEU A 117 1.18 10.31 -11.22
N VAL A 118 1.02 9.17 -10.53
CA VAL A 118 1.97 8.72 -9.51
C VAL A 118 3.36 8.50 -10.14
N TYR A 119 3.45 7.91 -11.32
CA TYR A 119 4.71 7.77 -12.05
C TYR A 119 5.39 9.10 -12.32
N LEU A 120 4.65 10.12 -12.77
CA LEU A 120 5.20 11.47 -13.01
C LEU A 120 5.73 12.11 -11.72
N VAL A 121 5.05 11.90 -10.58
CA VAL A 121 5.54 12.35 -9.27
C VAL A 121 6.81 11.61 -8.88
N MET A 122 6.87 10.29 -9.08
CA MET A 122 8.05 9.47 -8.78
C MET A 122 9.24 9.79 -9.69
N ALA A 123 9.01 10.24 -10.93
CA ALA A 123 10.05 10.65 -11.86
C ALA A 123 10.84 11.88 -11.39
N ASN A 124 10.38 12.58 -10.34
CA ASN A 124 11.12 13.66 -9.73
C ASN A 124 12.34 13.14 -8.95
N ALA A 125 13.54 13.46 -9.45
CA ALA A 125 14.81 13.01 -8.87
C ALA A 125 15.01 13.46 -7.41
N LEU A 126 14.49 14.63 -7.04
CA LEU A 126 14.60 15.16 -5.68
C LEU A 126 13.80 14.31 -4.69
N LEU A 127 12.56 13.94 -5.04
CA LEU A 127 11.72 13.07 -4.21
C LEU A 127 12.33 11.67 -4.07
N THR A 128 12.80 11.10 -5.18
CA THR A 128 13.46 9.79 -5.17
C THR A 128 14.70 9.82 -4.28
N HIS A 129 15.58 10.83 -4.44
CA HIS A 129 16.78 10.93 -3.63
C HIS A 129 16.49 11.08 -2.13
N LEU A 130 15.52 11.92 -1.76
CA LEU A 130 15.13 12.11 -0.36
C LEU A 130 14.61 10.82 0.29
N VAL A 131 13.70 10.10 -0.38
CA VAL A 131 13.07 8.89 0.19
C VAL A 131 14.07 7.74 0.33
N PHE A 132 14.95 7.53 -0.66
CA PHE A 132 15.95 6.45 -0.59
C PHE A 132 17.12 6.77 0.34
N THR A 133 17.54 8.04 0.44
CA THR A 133 18.65 8.43 1.32
C THR A 133 18.22 8.54 2.78
N PHE A 134 17.00 9.01 3.04
CA PHE A 134 16.47 9.21 4.38
C PHE A 134 15.21 8.35 4.61
N PRO A 135 15.37 7.04 4.89
CA PRO A 135 14.23 6.17 5.19
C PRO A 135 13.41 6.63 6.41
N GLY A 136 13.99 7.48 7.29
CA GLY A 136 13.26 8.15 8.36
C GLY A 136 12.07 9.00 7.87
N LEU A 137 12.10 9.51 6.63
CA LEU A 137 10.96 10.21 6.03
C LEU A 137 9.75 9.31 5.85
N LEU A 138 9.94 8.02 5.58
CA LEU A 138 8.82 7.07 5.49
C LEU A 138 8.08 6.95 6.82
N LEU A 139 8.78 7.06 7.95
CA LEU A 139 8.15 7.09 9.28
C LEU A 139 7.32 8.36 9.50
N VAL A 140 7.82 9.52 9.04
CA VAL A 140 7.07 10.78 9.09
C VAL A 140 5.82 10.70 8.21
N ILE A 141 5.96 10.20 6.98
CA ILE A 141 4.82 10.00 6.06
C ILE A 141 3.82 9.01 6.66
N MET A 142 4.30 7.93 7.28
CA MET A 142 3.44 6.98 8.00
C MET A 142 2.67 7.64 9.15
N ALA A 143 3.32 8.50 9.94
CA ALA A 143 2.65 9.26 11.00
C ALA A 143 1.58 10.20 10.42
N LEU A 144 1.86 10.88 9.31
CA LEU A 144 0.87 11.71 8.61
C LEU A 144 -0.30 10.88 8.06
N MET A 145 -0.04 9.69 7.51
CA MET A 145 -1.09 8.78 7.05
C MET A 145 -1.97 8.27 8.20
N LEU A 146 -1.37 7.97 9.36
CA LEU A 146 -2.10 7.60 10.57
C LEU A 146 -2.96 8.76 11.09
N LEU A 147 -2.41 9.99 11.13
CA LEU A 147 -3.16 11.20 11.49
C LEU A 147 -4.35 11.42 10.55
N ALA A 148 -4.12 11.40 9.23
CA ALA A 148 -5.17 11.54 8.24
C ALA A 148 -6.22 10.42 8.34
N GLY A 149 -5.81 9.19 8.63
CA GLY A 149 -6.71 8.06 8.79
C GLY A 149 -7.45 7.99 10.13
N SER A 150 -6.91 8.64 11.16
CA SER A 150 -7.53 8.83 12.47
C SER A 150 -8.52 10.00 12.49
N TYR A 151 -8.59 10.77 11.40
CA TYR A 151 -9.51 11.90 11.23
C TYR A 151 -10.95 11.38 11.11
N ARG A 152 -11.52 10.98 12.25
CA ARG A 152 -12.95 10.80 12.45
C ARG A 152 -13.55 12.19 12.31
N GLY A 153 -14.15 12.48 11.17
CA GLY A 153 -14.66 13.80 10.87
C GLY A 153 -15.50 14.36 12.02
N TYR A 154 -14.98 15.36 12.74
CA TYR A 154 -15.79 16.54 12.95
C TYR A 154 -16.00 17.07 11.55
N ARG A 155 -17.19 16.83 10.98
CA ARG A 155 -17.55 17.45 9.70
C ARG A 155 -17.27 18.94 9.89
N LEU A 156 -16.28 19.48 9.18
CA LEU A 156 -16.12 20.93 9.07
C LEU A 156 -17.45 21.56 8.58
N ASN A 157 -18.25 20.79 7.84
CA ASN A 157 -19.62 21.11 7.44
C ASN A 157 -20.68 21.02 8.57
N GLU A 158 -20.44 20.34 9.68
CA GLU A 158 -21.34 20.36 10.85
C GLU A 158 -21.18 21.64 11.66
N LEU A 159 -19.97 22.22 11.79
CA LEU A 159 -19.82 23.55 12.39
C LEU A 159 -20.63 24.62 11.62
N LEU A 160 -20.70 24.51 10.29
CA LEU A 160 -21.51 25.39 9.45
C LEU A 160 -23.01 25.13 9.60
N ARG A 161 -23.43 23.88 9.74
CA ARG A 161 -24.85 23.51 9.92
C ARG A 161 -25.39 23.82 11.31
N PHE A 162 -24.57 23.76 12.37
CA PHE A 162 -24.98 24.14 13.73
C PHE A 162 -25.09 25.67 13.93
N ARG A 163 -24.45 26.49 13.08
CA ARG A 163 -24.76 27.94 13.03
C ARG A 163 -26.16 28.25 12.48
N ALA A 164 -26.74 27.37 11.66
CA ALA A 164 -28.08 27.59 11.10
C ALA A 164 -29.22 27.21 12.07
N ILE A 165 -28.91 26.50 13.17
CA ILE A 165 -29.89 26.07 14.19
C ILE A 165 -29.73 26.91 15.49
N ALA A 166 -28.62 27.62 15.65
CA ALA A 166 -28.32 28.48 16.80
C ALA A 166 -28.77 29.94 16.64
N ASP A 167 -29.72 30.22 15.73
CA ASP A 167 -30.45 31.49 15.73
C ASP A 167 -31.86 31.28 16.31
N PRO A 168 -32.02 31.16 17.64
CA PRO A 168 -33.28 31.44 18.28
C PRO A 168 -33.36 32.95 18.40
N ARG A 169 -34.01 33.61 17.44
CA ARG A 169 -34.56 34.94 17.70
C ARG A 169 -36.05 34.98 17.35
N PRO A 170 -36.86 35.55 18.28
CA PRO A 170 -38.31 35.49 18.32
C PRO A 170 -39.00 36.31 17.22
#